data_AF-A0A9Q3UC39-F1
#
_entry.id   AF-A0A9Q3UC39-F1
#
_cell.length_a   1.000
_cell.length_b   1.000
_cell.length_c   1.000
_cell.angle_alpha   90.00
_cell.angle_beta   90.00
_cell.angle_gamma   90.00
#
_symmetry.space_group_name_H-M   'P 1'
#
loop_
_entity.id
_entity.type
_entity.pdbx_description
1 polymer ?
#
loop_
_entity_poly.entity_id
_entity_poly.type
_entity_poly.pdbx_seq_one_letter_code
_entity_poly.pdbx_strand_id
1 'polypeptide(L)' 'MCEQMQRQFISVHSRRQLEREIEMAETLIEADGTAFPDCTFEDGYIAALKFVMNMEGSNVREEYEEMMNEGAEEAN' A
#
# COMPACT_ATOMS: atom_id res chain seq x y z
N MET A 1 -24.36 -26.45 -10.50
CA MET A 1 -23.58 -25.27 -10.11
C MET A 1 -22.90 -24.76 -11.37
N CYS A 2 -23.21 -23.54 -11.81
CA CYS A 2 -22.52 -22.97 -12.95
C CYS A 2 -21.11 -22.61 -12.49
N GLU A 3 -20.10 -23.32 -12.99
CA GLU A 3 -18.71 -22.91 -12.91
C GLU A 3 -18.59 -21.59 -13.66
N GLN A 4 -18.73 -20.47 -12.95
CA GLN A 4 -18.41 -19.16 -13.49
C GLN A 4 -16.92 -19.26 -13.86
N MET A 5 -16.62 -19.23 -15.16
CA MET A 5 -15.24 -19.10 -15.63
C MET A 5 -14.62 -17.94 -14.87
N GLN A 6 -13.72 -18.24 -13.93
CA GLN A 6 -13.00 -17.23 -13.17
C GLN A 6 -12.28 -16.36 -14.19
N ARG A 7 -12.80 -15.16 -14.43
CA ARG A 7 -12.12 -14.19 -15.28
C ARG A 7 -10.79 -13.91 -14.63
N GLN A 8 -9.72 -14.09 -15.40
CA GLN A 8 -8.39 -13.70 -14.95
C GLN A 8 -8.44 -12.23 -14.54
N PHE A 9 -8.08 -11.99 -13.28
CA PHE A 9 -7.93 -10.65 -12.76
C PHE A 9 -6.59 -10.11 -13.27
N ILE A 10 -6.64 -9.05 -14.06
CA ILE A 10 -5.46 -8.32 -14.52
C ILE A 10 -5.45 -7.00 -13.75
N SER A 11 -4.50 -6.85 -12.83
CA SER A 11 -4.25 -5.58 -12.15
C SER A 11 -3.80 -4.54 -13.17
N VAL A 12 -4.24 -3.28 -13.01
CA VAL A 12 -3.71 -2.16 -13.81
C VAL A 12 -2.27 -1.82 -13.43
N HIS A 13 -1.85 -2.25 -12.25
CA HIS A 13 -0.52 -2.01 -11.72
C HIS A 13 0.44 -3.06 -12.25
N SER A 14 1.59 -2.59 -12.73
CA SER A 14 2.71 -3.48 -12.99
C SER A 14 3.19 -4.12 -11.68
N ARG A 15 3.81 -5.30 -11.78
CA ARG A 15 4.47 -5.96 -10.66
C ARG A 15 5.39 -5.02 -9.88
N ARG A 16 6.18 -4.20 -10.58
CA ARG A 16 7.10 -3.23 -9.96
C ARG A 16 6.39 -2.16 -9.14
N GLN A 17 5.20 -1.72 -9.56
CA GLN A 17 4.41 -0.76 -8.78
C GLN A 17 3.92 -1.39 -7.48
N LEU A 18 3.48 -2.65 -7.54
CA LEU A 18 3.06 -3.38 -6.34
C LEU A 18 4.23 -3.65 -5.40
N GLU A 19 5.41 -4.02 -5.93
CA GLU A 19 6.62 -4.22 -5.12
C GLU A 19 7.05 -2.92 -4.41
N ARG A 20 6.96 -1.76 -5.08
CA ARG A 20 7.22 -0.47 -4.44
C ARG A 20 6.20 -0.12 -3.35
N GLU A 21 4.94 -0.45 -3.57
CA GLU A 21 3.89 -0.25 -2.57
C GLU A 21 4.19 -1.05 -1.28
N ILE A 22 4.68 -2.29 -1.45
CA ILE A 22 5.11 -3.14 -0.34
C ILE A 22 6.33 -2.54 0.37
N GLU A 23 7.34 -2.09 -0.37
CA GLU A 23 8.54 -1.46 0.20
C GLU A 23 8.21 -0.21 1.03
N MET A 24 7.28 0.63 0.56
CA MET A 24 6.80 1.80 1.32
C MET A 24 6.11 1.36 2.61
N ALA A 25 5.20 0.38 2.53
CA ALA A 25 4.49 -0.13 3.70
C ALA A 25 5.44 -0.78 4.73
N GLU A 26 6.40 -1.58 4.28
CA GLU A 26 7.42 -2.21 5.14
C GLU A 26 8.26 -1.14 5.86
N THR A 27 8.67 -0.08 5.15
CA THR A 27 9.44 1.01 5.75
C THR A 27 8.64 1.74 6.84
N LEU A 28 7.37 2.05 6.57
CA LEU A 28 6.49 2.67 7.58
C LEU A 28 6.30 1.78 8.81
N ILE A 29 6.12 0.46 8.60
CA ILE A 29 6.00 -0.50 9.70
C ILE A 29 7.29 -0.58 10.53
N GLU A 30 8.46 -0.52 9.88
CA GLU A 30 9.74 -0.54 10.59
C GLU A 30 9.96 0.71 11.46
N ALA A 31 9.49 1.88 10.99
CA ALA A 31 9.61 3.14 11.72
C ALA A 31 8.59 3.26 12.87
N ASP A 32 7.31 3.00 12.60
CA ASP A 32 6.20 3.33 13.51
C ASP A 32 5.52 2.09 14.13
N GLY A 33 5.97 0.88 13.78
CA GLY A 33 5.36 -0.38 14.19
C GLY A 33 4.07 -0.73 13.44
N THR A 34 3.53 0.19 12.65
CA THR A 34 2.38 0.01 11.77
C THR A 34 2.40 1.09 10.68
N ALA A 35 1.96 0.75 9.46
CA ALA A 35 1.66 1.74 8.43
C ALA A 35 0.26 2.38 8.61
N PHE A 36 -0.50 1.94 9.63
CA PHE A 36 -1.86 2.37 9.91
C PHE A 36 -2.02 2.61 11.42
N PRO A 37 -1.65 3.79 11.95
CA PRO A 37 -1.79 4.09 13.38
C PRO A 37 -3.24 4.40 13.78
N ASP A 38 -4.02 5.00 12.88
CA ASP A 38 -5.39 5.45 13.14
C ASP A 38 -6.48 4.50 12.62
N CYS A 39 -6.09 3.36 12.03
CA CYS A 39 -7.02 2.42 11.41
C CYS A 39 -6.87 1.00 11.95
N THR A 40 -7.85 0.15 11.64
CA THR A 40 -7.77 -1.28 11.98
C THR A 40 -6.96 -2.06 10.94
N PHE A 41 -6.54 -3.27 11.30
CA PHE A 41 -5.92 -4.19 10.35
C PHE A 41 -6.84 -4.48 9.15
N GLU A 42 -8.13 -4.64 9.38
CA GLU A 42 -9.15 -4.87 8.35
C GLU A 42 -9.25 -3.71 7.37
N ASP A 43 -9.15 -2.47 7.85
CA ASP A 43 -9.17 -1.27 6.99
C ASP A 43 -7.96 -1.26 6.04
N GLY A 44 -6.77 -1.57 6.57
CA GLY A 44 -5.54 -1.70 5.77
C GLY A 44 -5.64 -2.82 4.73
N TYR A 45 -6.21 -3.97 5.10
CA TYR A 45 -6.44 -5.08 4.17
C TYR A 45 -7.42 -4.69 3.04
N ILE A 46 -8.51 -4.00 3.37
CA ILE A 46 -9.48 -3.52 2.39
C ILE A 46 -8.83 -2.49 1.45
N ALA A 47 -8.07 -1.54 1.98
CA ALA A 47 -7.39 -0.52 1.20
C ALA A 47 -6.38 -1.13 0.22
N ALA A 48 -5.58 -2.13 0.65
CA ALA A 48 -4.66 -2.85 -0.22
C ALA A 48 -5.38 -3.55 -1.40
N LEU A 49 -6.53 -4.18 -1.14
CA LEU A 49 -7.35 -4.79 -2.19
C LEU A 49 -7.91 -3.75 -3.16
N LYS A 50 -8.41 -2.62 -2.64
CA LYS A 50 -8.93 -1.53 -3.47
C LYS A 50 -7.83 -0.89 -4.32
N PHE A 51 -6.61 -0.76 -3.81
CA PHE A 51 -5.45 -0.32 -4.57
C PHE A 51 -5.18 -1.28 -5.73
N VAL A 52 -5.06 -2.59 -5.47
CA VAL A 52 -4.84 -3.61 -6.52
C VAL A 52 -5.95 -3.61 -7.57
N MET A 53 -7.19 -3.35 -7.15
CA MET A 53 -8.37 -3.24 -8.02
C MET A 53 -8.49 -1.90 -8.76
N ASN A 54 -7.57 -0.96 -8.56
CA ASN A 54 -7.62 0.41 -9.11
C ASN A 54 -8.90 1.17 -8.72
N MET A 55 -9.43 0.90 -7.53
CA MET A 55 -10.59 1.60 -6.98
C MET A 55 -10.14 2.81 -6.14
N GLU A 56 -9.03 2.67 -5.43
CA GLU A 56 -8.43 3.72 -4.60
C GLU A 56 -6.93 3.83 -4.89
N GLY A 57 -6.34 4.97 -4.51
CA GLY A 57 -4.92 5.24 -4.66
C GLY A 57 -4.07 4.48 -3.64
N SER A 58 -2.77 4.78 -3.64
CA SER A 58 -1.88 4.33 -2.57
C SER A 58 -2.31 4.95 -1.25
N ASN A 59 -2.30 4.14 -0.20
CA ASN A 59 -2.63 4.52 1.17
C ASN A 59 -1.41 4.53 2.10
N VAL A 60 -0.21 4.44 1.53
CA VAL A 60 1.07 4.47 2.26
C VAL A 60 2.07 5.45 1.64
N ARG A 61 1.80 5.96 0.43
CA ARG A 61 2.75 6.80 -0.29
C ARG A 61 2.91 8.17 0.34
N GLU A 62 1.81 8.78 0.77
CA GLU A 62 1.85 10.13 1.35
C GLU A 62 2.65 10.09 2.65
N GLU A 63 2.32 9.16 3.55
CA GLU A 63 3.03 8.99 4.81
C GLU A 63 4.51 8.62 4.59
N TYR A 64 4.81 7.79 3.59
CA TYR A 64 6.19 7.44 3.24
C TYR A 64 6.98 8.65 2.70
N GLU A 65 6.38 9.44 1.81
CA GLU A 65 7.02 10.64 1.26
C GLU A 65 7.27 11.70 2.34
N GLU A 66 6.35 11.85 3.29
CA GLU A 66 6.52 12.71 4.47
C GLU A 66 7.70 12.24 5.33
N MET A 67 7.72 10.96 5.72
CA MET A 67 8.81 10.37 6.51
C MET A 67 10.19 10.55 5.86
N MET A 68 10.27 10.33 4.55
CA MET A 68 11.54 10.46 3.81
C MET A 68 12.00 11.91 3.69
N ASN A 69 11.06 12.87 3.62
CA ASN A 69 11.39 14.29 3.64
C ASN A 69 11.85 14.75 5.03
N GLU A 70 11.18 14.33 6.10
CA GLU A 70 11.57 14.64 7.48
C GLU A 70 12.97 14.07 7.80
N GLY A 71 13.23 12.81 7.44
CA GLY A 71 14.55 12.19 7.62
C GLY A 71 15.67 12.86 6.81
N ALA A 72 15.34 13.51 5.69
CA ALA A 72 16.29 14.28 4.90
C ALA A 72 16.61 15.66 5.52
N GLU A 73 15.67 16.25 6.27
CA GLU A 73 15.85 17.51 6.98
C GLU A 73 16.68 17.34 8.26
N GLU A 74 16.55 16.23 8.98
CA GLU A 74 17.34 15.94 10.19
C GLU A 74 18.84 15.63 9.90
N ALA A 75 19.17 15.23 8.68
CA ALA A 75 20.53 14.89 8.26
C ALA A 75 21.36 16.09 7.75
N ASN A 76 20.82 17.30 7.81
CA ASN A 76 21.41 18.55 7.29
C ASN A 76 21.76 19.54 8.41
#